data_AF-A0A1S2KPW1-F1
#
_entry.id   AF-A0A1S2KPW1-F1
#
_cell.length_a   1.000
_cell.length_b   1.000
_cell.length_c   1.000
_cell.angle_alpha   90.00
_cell.angle_beta   90.00
_cell.angle_gamma   90.00
#
_symmetry.space_group_name_H-M   'P 1'
#
loop_
_entity.id
_entity.type
_entity.pdbx_description
1 polymer ?
#
loop_
_entity_poly.entity_id
_entity_poly.type
_entity_poly.pdbx_seq_one_letter_code
_entity_poly.pdbx_strand_id
1 'polypeptide(L)'
;MAGAGHRLLLLALDGGPGFRGGLTLVEAARLLSGLGASEGVNLDGGGSSTLVALPGRGTGAVSVLNHPTGGAERPVPNGIGVFVRR
;
A
#
# COMPACT_ATOMS: atom_id res chain seq x y z
N MET A 1 16.81 -2.42 12.06
CA MET A 1 16.95 -2.14 10.62
C MET A 1 16.20 -3.21 9.86
N ALA A 2 15.28 -2.86 8.95
CA ALA A 2 14.62 -3.84 8.10
C ALA A 2 15.65 -4.53 7.17
N GLY A 3 16.17 -5.67 7.63
CA GLY A 3 16.67 -6.78 6.81
C GLY A 3 17.82 -6.51 5.84
N ALA A 4 18.71 -5.53 6.08
CA ALA A 4 19.88 -5.28 5.20
C ALA A 4 19.54 -5.10 3.70
N GLY A 5 18.36 -4.53 3.40
CA GLY A 5 17.87 -4.35 2.02
C GLY A 5 17.06 -5.51 1.45
N HIS A 6 16.83 -6.58 2.21
CA HIS A 6 16.05 -7.75 1.78
C HIS A 6 14.54 -7.65 2.08
N ARG A 7 14.09 -6.54 2.67
CA ARG A 7 12.68 -6.34 3.03
C ARG A 7 12.14 -5.06 2.41
N LEU A 8 11.18 -5.22 1.51
CA LEU A 8 10.37 -4.12 0.98
C LEU A 8 9.11 -3.97 1.82
N LEU A 9 8.80 -2.74 2.23
CA LEU A 9 7.53 -2.37 2.85
C LEU A 9 6.70 -1.58 1.84
N LEU A 10 5.58 -2.16 1.42
CA LEU A 10 4.56 -1.48 0.61
C LEU A 10 3.33 -1.24 1.50
N LEU A 11 2.97 0.02 1.71
CA LEU A 11 1.84 0.41 2.55
C LEU A 11 0.78 1.09 1.68
N ALA A 12 -0.45 0.62 1.78
CA ALA A 12 -1.64 1.35 1.37
C ALA A 12 -2.42 1.72 2.62
N LEU A 13 -2.63 3.01 2.84
CA LEU A 13 -3.25 3.55 4.04
C LEU A 13 -4.63 4.07 3.68
N ASP A 14 -5.67 3.49 4.28
CA ASP A 14 -7.04 3.93 4.06
C ASP A 14 -7.27 5.31 4.70
N GLY A 15 -8.02 6.16 3.99
CA GLY A 15 -8.44 7.44 4.51
C GLY A 15 -9.50 8.09 3.62
N GLY A 16 -10.39 8.86 4.22
CA GLY A 16 -11.45 9.53 3.47
C GLY A 16 -12.41 10.35 4.33
N PRO A 17 -13.10 11.34 3.73
CA PRO A 17 -14.21 12.00 4.40
C PRO A 17 -15.31 10.98 4.67
N GLY A 18 -15.55 10.66 5.95
CA GLY A 18 -16.56 9.68 6.40
C GLY A 18 -16.00 8.34 6.91
N PHE A 19 -14.72 8.03 6.68
CA PHE A 19 -14.06 6.83 7.22
C PHE A 19 -12.56 7.06 7.39
N ARG A 20 -12.08 7.08 8.64
CA ARG A 20 -10.67 7.29 9.07
C ARG A 20 -10.00 8.53 8.44
N GLY A 21 -9.43 9.42 9.25
CA GLY A 21 -8.82 10.67 8.75
C GLY A 21 -7.61 10.51 7.82
N GLY A 22 -7.18 9.28 7.52
CA GLY A 22 -5.88 9.00 6.92
C GLY A 22 -4.74 9.34 7.87
N LEU A 23 -3.52 9.37 7.32
CA LEU A 23 -2.32 9.85 8.03
C LEU A 23 -1.74 11.06 7.29
N THR A 24 -1.20 12.00 8.04
CA THR A 24 -0.29 13.02 7.51
C THR A 24 1.02 12.38 7.02
N LEU A 25 1.79 13.08 6.19
CA LEU A 25 3.11 12.60 5.75
C LEU A 25 4.05 12.30 6.93
N VAL A 26 3.98 13.09 8.00
CA VAL A 26 4.81 12.89 9.20
C VAL A 26 4.39 11.62 9.95
N GLU A 27 3.09 11.35 10.07
CA GLU A 27 2.59 10.13 10.70
C GLU A 27 2.91 8.89 9.86
N ALA A 28 2.79 8.98 8.53
CA ALA A 28 3.19 7.91 7.62
C ALA A 28 4.69 7.62 7.72
N ALA A 29 5.55 8.65 7.79
CA ALA A 29 6.98 8.49 7.98
C ALA A 29 7.31 7.85 9.34
N ARG A 30 6.62 8.27 10.42
CA ARG A 30 6.76 7.65 11.75
C ARG A 30 6.31 6.19 11.76
N LEU A 31 5.22 5.86 11.06
CA LEU A 31 4.75 4.50 10.90
C LEU A 31 5.78 3.64 10.16
N LEU A 32 6.32 4.11 9.02
CA LEU A 32 7.38 3.42 8.29
C LEU A 32 8.61 3.18 9.17
N SER A 33 9.06 4.21 9.90
CA SER A 33 10.18 4.10 10.83
C SER A 33 9.89 3.07 11.95
N GLY A 34 8.69 3.10 12.54
CA GLY A 34 8.26 2.14 13.55
C GLY A 34 8.18 0.69 13.04
N LEU A 35 7.90 0.49 11.76
CA LEU A 35 7.94 -0.82 11.08
C LEU A 35 9.36 -1.26 10.67
N GLY A 36 10.36 -0.43 10.95
CA GLY A 36 11.78 -0.71 10.76
C GLY A 36 12.37 -0.23 9.44
N ALA A 37 11.64 0.57 8.65
CA ALA A 37 12.16 1.17 7.43
C ALA A 37 13.32 2.13 7.76
N SER A 38 14.44 1.99 7.05
CA SER A 38 15.55 2.96 7.09
C SER A 38 15.36 4.10 6.09
N GLU A 39 14.69 3.81 4.98
CA GLU A 39 14.39 4.75 3.90
C GLU A 39 12.93 4.55 3.46
N GLY A 40 12.32 5.60 2.91
CA GLY A 40 10.95 5.55 2.43
C GLY A 40 10.64 6.68 1.48
N VAL A 41 9.74 6.42 0.53
CA VAL A 41 9.23 7.40 -0.43
C VAL A 41 7.70 7.36 -0.39
N ASN A 42 7.07 8.52 -0.46
CA ASN A 42 5.62 8.61 -0.57
C ASN A 42 5.20 8.51 -2.04
N LEU A 43 4.15 7.75 -2.32
CA LEU A 43 3.55 7.60 -3.65
C LEU A 43 2.23 8.37 -3.73
N ASP A 44 1.56 8.29 -4.88
CA ASP A 44 0.23 8.89 -5.04
C ASP A 44 -0.77 8.31 -4.03
N GLY A 45 -1.55 9.19 -3.43
CA GLY A 45 -2.34 8.94 -2.22
C GLY A 45 -3.84 9.07 -2.44
N GLY A 46 -4.58 9.14 -1.32
CA GLY A 46 -6.02 9.39 -1.32
C GLY A 46 -6.78 8.37 -2.17
N GLY A 47 -7.63 8.86 -3.08
CA GLY A 47 -8.45 7.99 -3.94
C GLY A 47 -7.66 7.13 -4.93
N SER A 48 -6.35 7.34 -5.09
CA SER A 48 -5.48 6.50 -5.92
C SER A 48 -4.87 5.32 -5.15
N SER A 49 -4.89 5.34 -3.81
CA SER A 49 -4.28 4.28 -3.00
C SER A 49 -5.08 2.98 -3.07
N THR A 50 -4.51 2.01 -3.79
CA THR A 50 -5.07 0.67 -3.96
C THR A 50 -3.96 -0.37 -3.77
N LEU A 51 -4.20 -1.38 -2.92
CA LEU A 51 -3.37 -2.56 -2.77
C LEU A 51 -4.18 -3.79 -3.17
N VAL A 52 -3.67 -4.53 -4.15
CA VAL A 52 -4.26 -5.77 -4.61
C VAL A 52 -3.29 -6.92 -4.44
N ALA A 53 -3.82 -8.13 -4.25
CA ALA A 53 -3.03 -9.35 -4.29
C ALA A 53 -3.82 -10.49 -4.93
N LEU A 54 -3.11 -11.53 -5.34
CA LEU A 54 -3.70 -12.82 -5.63
C LEU A 54 -3.70 -13.65 -4.33
N PRO A 55 -4.84 -13.83 -3.65
CA PRO A 55 -4.89 -14.60 -2.41
C PRO A 55 -4.72 -16.09 -2.76
N GLY A 56 -3.51 -16.59 -2.60
CA GLY A 56 -3.19 -18.01 -2.77
C GLY A 56 -3.03 -18.49 -4.22
N ARG A 57 -2.43 -19.67 -4.38
CA ARG A 57 -2.30 -20.33 -5.68
C ARG A 57 -3.63 -20.97 -6.06
N GLY A 58 -4.17 -20.64 -7.25
CA GLY A 58 -5.31 -21.33 -7.84
C GLY A 58 -6.68 -20.66 -7.64
N THR A 59 -6.77 -19.54 -6.92
CA THR A 59 -8.02 -18.77 -6.78
C THR A 59 -8.38 -17.97 -8.04
N GLY A 60 -7.40 -17.72 -8.92
CA GLY A 60 -7.59 -17.10 -10.24
C GLY A 60 -7.98 -15.62 -10.23
N ALA A 61 -8.51 -15.10 -9.12
CA ALA A 61 -9.03 -13.74 -9.01
C ALA A 61 -8.15 -12.86 -8.11
N VAL A 62 -7.80 -11.68 -8.62
CA VAL A 62 -7.17 -10.60 -7.86
C VAL A 62 -8.20 -10.02 -6.87
N SER A 63 -7.78 -9.77 -5.63
CA SER A 63 -8.61 -9.13 -4.60
C SER A 63 -7.99 -7.82 -4.13
N VAL A 64 -8.83 -6.80 -3.96
CA VAL A 64 -8.47 -5.57 -3.25
C VAL A 64 -8.34 -5.85 -1.77
N LEU A 65 -7.23 -5.44 -1.17
CA LEU A 65 -6.90 -5.68 0.23
C LEU A 65 -7.13 -4.48 1.15
N ASN A 66 -7.34 -3.28 0.57
CA ASN A 66 -7.59 -2.05 1.30
C ASN A 66 -9.00 -1.50 0.98
N HIS A 67 -9.36 -0.32 1.51
CA HIS A 67 -10.65 0.33 1.28
C HIS A 67 -10.46 1.61 0.46
N PRO A 68 -10.64 1.57 -0.88
CA PRO A 68 -10.56 2.76 -1.71
C PRO A 68 -11.53 3.84 -1.24
N THR A 69 -11.07 5.08 -1.12
CA THR A 69 -11.84 6.22 -0.60
C THR A 69 -13.17 6.46 -1.33
N GLY A 70 -13.26 6.09 -2.62
CA GLY A 70 -14.47 6.22 -3.43
C GLY A 70 -15.38 4.98 -3.45
N GLY A 71 -15.11 3.98 -2.61
CA GLY A 71 -15.83 2.69 -2.59
C GLY A 71 -15.42 1.71 -3.69
N ALA A 72 -14.63 2.16 -4.67
CA ALA A 72 -14.07 1.35 -5.75
C ALA A 72 -12.69 1.87 -6.14
N GLU A 73 -11.91 1.01 -6.80
CA GLU A 73 -10.57 1.32 -7.32
C GLU A 73 -10.64 2.47 -8.34
N ARG A 74 -9.73 3.43 -8.24
CA ARG A 74 -9.58 4.51 -9.23
C ARG A 74 -8.64 4.07 -10.35
N PRO A 75 -8.96 4.32 -11.63
CA PRO A 75 -7.99 4.16 -12.71
C PRO A 75 -6.75 5.05 -12.47
N VAL A 76 -5.58 4.43 -12.40
CA VAL A 76 -4.27 5.10 -12.29
C VAL A 76 -3.37 4.66 -13.45
N PRO A 77 -2.49 5.54 -13.96
CA PRO A 77 -1.70 5.25 -15.15
C PRO A 77 -0.56 4.25 -14.92
N ASN A 78 -0.15 4.02 -13.68
CA ASN A 78 0.94 3.11 -13.31
C ASN A 78 0.78 2.55 -11.89
N GLY A 79 1.62 1.57 -11.54
CA GLY A 79 1.66 0.94 -10.23
C GLY A 79 2.92 0.11 -10.01
N ILE A 80 3.15 -0.35 -8.77
CA ILE A 80 4.27 -1.22 -8.40
C ILE A 80 3.77 -2.67 -8.35
N GLY A 81 4.36 -3.53 -9.19
CA GLY A 81 4.09 -4.98 -9.18
C GLY A 81 5.21 -5.75 -8.50
N VAL A 82 4.86 -6.64 -7.56
CA VAL A 82 5.80 -7.57 -6.92
C VAL A 82 5.53 -8.97 -7.45
N PHE A 83 6.54 -9.58 -8.06
CA PHE A 83 6.47 -10.91 -8.64
C PHE A 83 7.53 -11.80 -8.03
N VAL A 84 7.18 -13.05 -7.74
CA VAL A 84 8.13 -14.08 -7.34
C VAL A 84 8.59 -14.82 -8.59
N ARG A 85 9.88 -14.70 -8.94
CA ARG A 85 10.49 -15.57 -9.97
C ARG A 85 10.76 -16.94 -9.35
N ARG A 86 10.46 -17.99 -10.10
CA ARG A 86 10.96 -19.33 -9.82
C ARG A 86 12.36 -19.49 -10.41
#